data_AF-A0A838WRF7-F1
#
_entry.id   AF-A0A838WRF7-F1
#
_cell.length_a   1.000
_cell.length_b   1.000
_cell.length_c   1.000
_cell.angle_alpha   90.00
_cell.angle_beta   90.00
_cell.angle_gamma   90.00
#
_symmetry.space_group_name_H-M   'P 1'
#
loop_
_entity.id
_entity.type
_entity.pdbx_description
1 polymer ?
#
loop_
_entity_poly.entity_id
_entity_poly.type
_entity_poly.pdbx_seq_one_letter_code
_entity_poly.pdbx_strand_id
1 'polypeptide(L)'
;FEKIIDAIVFELYFSDHMKERKIDVFHFIKKDIKEVMQGKEFGNLEDREKEEVIKKLYAKWTDPDNEVRDRMKLFAVRSPNVLKPILEIK
;
A
#
# COMPACT_ATOMS: atom_id res chain seq x y z
N PHE A 1 9.22 2.65 -1.68
CA PHE A 1 8.28 2.17 -2.71
C PHE A 1 8.10 0.65 -2.59
N GLU A 2 9.19 -0.12 -2.54
CA GLU A 2 9.19 -1.59 -2.37
C GLU A 2 8.22 -2.12 -1.30
N LYS A 3 8.27 -1.59 -0.08
CA LYS A 3 7.38 -2.04 1.01
C LYS A 3 5.88 -1.93 0.68
N ILE A 4 5.48 -0.96 -0.14
CA ILE A 4 4.07 -0.80 -0.57
C ILE A 4 3.71 -1.91 -1.57
N ILE A 5 4.63 -2.23 -2.48
CA ILE A 5 4.47 -3.33 -3.42
C ILE A 5 4.36 -4.64 -2.63
N ASP A 6 5.26 -4.89 -1.67
CA ASP A 6 5.21 -6.07 -0.81
C ASP A 6 3.87 -6.19 -0.08
N ALA A 7 3.36 -5.09 0.45
CA ALA A 7 2.07 -5.05 1.13
C ALA A 7 0.90 -5.44 0.21
N ILE A 8 0.89 -4.95 -1.04
CA ILE A 8 -0.10 -5.34 -2.05
C ILE A 8 0.06 -6.82 -2.40
N VAL A 9 1.29 -7.29 -2.61
CA VAL A 9 1.58 -8.70 -2.93
C VAL A 9 1.08 -9.61 -1.81
N PHE A 10 1.38 -9.28 -0.54
CA PHE A 10 0.88 -10.05 0.59
C PHE A 10 -0.63 -10.11 0.63
N GLU A 11 -1.33 -9.00 0.34
CA GLU A 11 -2.79 -9.02 0.34
C GLU A 11 -3.39 -9.81 -0.82
N LEU A 12 -2.70 -9.91 -1.96
CA LEU A 12 -3.11 -10.79 -3.04
C LEU A 12 -3.06 -12.27 -2.63
N TYR A 13 -2.03 -12.68 -1.90
CA TYR A 13 -1.87 -14.08 -1.46
C TYR A 13 -2.63 -14.43 -0.18
N PHE A 14 -2.78 -13.46 0.73
CA PHE A 14 -3.31 -13.66 2.08
C PHE A 14 -4.51 -12.74 2.37
N SER A 15 -5.36 -12.50 1.37
CA SER A 15 -6.44 -11.49 1.44
C SER A 15 -7.33 -11.65 2.68
N ASP A 16 -7.87 -12.85 2.91
CA ASP A 16 -8.79 -13.09 4.04
C ASP A 16 -8.07 -12.94 5.38
N HIS A 17 -6.86 -13.49 5.49
CA HIS A 17 -6.03 -13.34 6.69
C HIS A 17 -5.71 -11.88 6.99
N MET A 18 -5.37 -11.07 5.99
CA MET A 18 -5.06 -9.65 6.19
C MET A 18 -6.30 -8.86 6.62
N LYS A 19 -7.49 -9.17 6.07
CA LYS A 19 -8.76 -8.55 6.49
C LYS A 19 -9.14 -8.95 7.92
N GLU A 20 -9.08 -10.24 8.25
CA GLU A 20 -9.38 -10.76 9.60
C GLU A 20 -8.48 -10.14 10.66
N ARG A 21 -7.20 -9.94 10.32
CA ARG A 21 -6.21 -9.29 11.20
C ARG A 21 -6.23 -7.76 11.12
N LYS A 22 -7.12 -7.17 10.31
CA LYS A 22 -7.25 -5.71 10.09
C LYS A 22 -5.92 -5.05 9.72
N ILE A 23 -5.20 -5.69 8.80
CA ILE A 23 -3.94 -5.21 8.22
C ILE A 23 -4.01 -5.15 6.68
N ASP A 24 -5.19 -5.34 6.10
CA ASP A 24 -5.48 -5.13 4.68
C ASP A 24 -5.22 -3.67 4.28
N VAL A 25 -4.55 -3.44 3.14
CA VAL A 25 -4.12 -2.13 2.64
C VAL A 25 -4.73 -1.76 1.30
N PHE A 26 -5.21 -2.74 0.52
CA PHE A 26 -5.58 -2.57 -0.89
C PHE A 26 -6.70 -1.53 -1.07
N HIS A 27 -7.71 -1.56 -0.21
CA HIS A 27 -8.79 -0.57 -0.26
C HIS A 27 -8.27 0.86 -0.05
N PHE A 28 -7.36 1.06 0.90
CA PHE A 28 -6.76 2.36 1.22
C PHE A 28 -5.86 2.87 0.09
N ILE A 29 -5.02 1.99 -0.46
CA ILE A 29 -4.18 2.30 -1.63
C ILE A 29 -5.05 2.69 -2.82
N LYS A 30 -6.12 1.94 -3.10
CA LYS A 30 -7.05 2.24 -4.20
C LYS A 30 -7.77 3.57 -3.99
N LYS A 31 -8.15 3.89 -2.76
CA LYS A 31 -8.73 5.19 -2.40
C LYS A 31 -7.74 6.32 -2.64
N ASP A 32 -6.49 6.17 -2.17
CA ASP A 32 -5.44 7.16 -2.35
C ASP A 32 -5.14 7.44 -3.83
N ILE A 33 -5.05 6.39 -4.64
CA ILE A 33 -4.89 6.51 -6.10
C ILE A 33 -6.04 7.29 -6.70
N LYS A 34 -7.29 6.94 -6.37
CA LYS A 34 -8.47 7.66 -6.89
C LYS A 34 -8.47 9.14 -6.51
N GLU A 35 -8.10 9.45 -5.27
CA GLU A 35 -8.03 10.84 -4.77
C GLU A 35 -6.97 11.65 -5.51
N VAL A 36 -5.76 11.10 -5.69
CA VAL A 36 -4.68 11.79 -6.41
C VAL A 36 -4.98 11.93 -7.90
N MET A 37 -5.57 10.90 -8.51
CA MET A 37 -5.93 10.89 -9.93
C MET A 37 -7.14 11.77 -10.27
N GLN A 38 -7.98 12.10 -9.28
CA GLN A 38 -9.19 12.93 -9.46
C GLN A 38 -10.10 12.45 -10.61
N GLY A 39 -10.18 11.14 -10.81
CA GLY A 39 -10.98 10.53 -11.88
C GLY A 39 -10.35 10.53 -13.27
N LYS A 40 -9.11 11.04 -13.42
CA LYS A 40 -8.32 10.86 -14.65
C LYS A 40 -7.81 9.42 -14.77
N GLU A 41 -7.59 8.97 -15.99
CA GLU A 41 -6.92 7.70 -16.29
C GLU A 41 -5.41 7.92 -16.41
N PHE A 42 -4.59 7.08 -15.75
CA PHE A 42 -3.14 7.27 -15.68
C PHE A 42 -2.46 7.23 -17.07
N GLY A 43 -2.97 6.39 -17.97
CA GLY A 43 -2.46 6.28 -19.34
C GLY A 43 -2.69 7.54 -20.19
N ASN A 44 -3.65 8.38 -19.82
CA ASN A 44 -4.02 9.60 -20.56
C ASN A 44 -3.28 10.84 -20.04
N LEU A 45 -2.49 10.73 -18.98
CA LEU A 45 -1.71 11.83 -18.42
C LEU A 45 -0.47 12.11 -19.26
N GLU A 46 -0.07 13.38 -19.32
CA GLU A 46 1.26 13.74 -19.82
C GLU A 46 2.34 13.25 -18.85
N ASP A 47 3.55 13.03 -19.34
CA ASP A 47 4.63 12.44 -18.52
C ASP A 47 4.96 13.27 -17.28
N ARG A 48 4.86 14.61 -17.39
CA ARG A 48 4.99 15.51 -16.25
C ARG A 48 3.89 15.28 -15.20
N GLU A 49 2.64 15.13 -15.63
CA GLU A 49 1.52 14.85 -14.72
C GLU A 49 1.67 13.45 -14.08
N LYS A 50 2.13 12.44 -14.83
CA LYS A 50 2.43 11.11 -14.29
C LYS A 50 3.47 11.19 -13.18
N GLU A 51 4.55 11.93 -13.41
CA GLU A 51 5.61 12.13 -12.41
C GLU A 51 5.06 12.81 -11.15
N GLU A 52 4.23 13.85 -11.32
CA GLU A 52 3.58 14.52 -10.19
C GLU A 52 2.64 13.59 -9.40
N VAL A 53 1.85 12.76 -10.08
CA VAL A 53 0.99 11.75 -9.45
C VAL A 53 1.83 10.75 -8.64
N ILE A 54 2.89 10.21 -9.23
CA ILE A 54 3.77 9.25 -8.56
C ILE A 54 4.40 9.89 -7.32
N LYS A 55 4.90 11.13 -7.41
CA LYS A 55 5.47 11.86 -6.28
C LYS A 55 4.45 12.10 -5.16
N LYS A 56 3.21 12.49 -5.52
CA LYS A 56 2.13 12.71 -4.55
C LYS A 56 1.74 11.42 -3.82
N LEU A 57 1.59 10.31 -4.55
CA LEU A 57 1.29 9.01 -3.95
C LEU A 57 2.43 8.53 -3.05
N TYR A 58 3.67 8.68 -3.51
CA TYR A 58 4.84 8.34 -2.71
C TYR A 58 4.88 9.14 -1.40
N ALA A 59 4.73 10.46 -1.47
CA ALA A 59 4.69 11.32 -0.29
C ALA A 59 3.59 10.87 0.67
N LYS A 60 2.38 10.61 0.16
CA LYS A 60 1.23 10.15 0.94
C LYS A 60 1.51 8.83 1.66
N TRP A 61 2.10 7.84 1.00
CA TRP A 61 2.38 6.54 1.61
C TRP A 61 3.62 6.52 2.52
N THR A 62 4.48 7.54 2.43
CA THR A 62 5.58 7.74 3.38
C THR A 62 5.21 8.63 4.56
N ASP A 63 4.07 9.32 4.48
CA ASP A 63 3.59 10.21 5.52
C ASP A 63 3.37 9.45 6.85
N PRO A 64 3.83 9.99 7.99
CA PRO A 64 3.68 9.34 9.27
C PRO A 64 2.24 8.97 9.64
N ASP A 65 1.27 9.77 9.23
CA ASP A 65 -0.15 9.70 9.58
C ASP A 65 -0.98 8.92 8.54
N ASN A 66 -0.31 8.28 7.57
CA ASN A 66 -0.99 7.50 6.55
C ASN A 66 -1.39 6.09 7.04
N GLU A 67 -2.67 5.76 6.84
CA GLU A 67 -3.25 4.47 7.23
C GLU A 67 -2.54 3.26 6.59
N VAL A 68 -2.10 3.36 5.33
CA VAL A 68 -1.36 2.26 4.65
C VAL A 68 -0.05 2.01 5.40
N ARG A 69 0.68 3.08 5.72
CA ARG A 69 1.93 2.99 6.49
C ARG A 69 1.70 2.37 7.88
N ASP A 70 0.66 2.80 8.58
CA ASP A 70 0.36 2.30 9.92
C ASP A 70 -0.03 0.83 9.93
N ARG A 71 -0.81 0.38 8.95
CA ARG A 71 -1.15 -1.03 8.78
C ARG A 71 0.06 -1.90 8.49
N MET A 72 0.97 -1.42 7.63
CA MET A 72 2.21 -2.14 7.32
C MET A 72 3.09 -2.36 8.55
N LYS A 73 3.18 -1.39 9.47
CA LYS A 73 3.90 -1.59 10.74
C LYS A 73 3.31 -2.71 11.59
N LEU A 74 2.01 -2.98 11.45
CA LEU A 74 1.31 -3.99 12.21
C LEU A 74 1.47 -5.39 11.63
N PHE A 75 2.09 -5.57 10.46
CA PHE A 75 2.21 -6.89 9.81
C PHE A 75 2.91 -7.91 10.72
N ALA A 76 4.08 -7.58 11.26
CA ALA A 76 4.82 -8.50 12.12
C ALA A 76 4.10 -8.78 13.44
N VAL A 77 3.36 -7.80 13.97
CA VAL A 77 2.66 -7.90 15.27
C VAL A 77 1.36 -8.70 15.13
N ARG A 78 0.57 -8.43 14.08
CA ARG A 78 -0.75 -9.04 13.88
C ARG A 78 -0.71 -10.30 13.03
N SER A 79 0.41 -10.60 12.39
CA SER A 79 0.63 -11.80 11.58
C SER A 79 2.00 -12.45 11.89
N PRO A 80 2.25 -12.85 13.15
CA PRO A 80 3.54 -13.38 13.59
C PRO A 80 3.92 -14.72 12.95
N ASN A 81 2.94 -15.49 12.45
CA ASN A 81 3.16 -16.84 11.92
C ASN A 81 3.07 -16.91 10.39
N VAL A 82 2.61 -15.85 9.72
CA VAL A 82 2.42 -15.84 8.26
C VAL A 82 3.28 -14.74 7.64
N LEU A 83 3.07 -13.48 8.00
CA LEU A 83 3.81 -12.38 7.37
C LEU A 83 5.16 -12.11 8.01
N LYS A 84 5.27 -12.21 9.35
CA LYS A 84 6.55 -11.98 10.04
C LYS A 84 7.68 -12.89 9.53
N PRO A 85 7.49 -14.21 9.34
CA PRO A 85 8.53 -15.06 8.81
C PRO A 85 8.96 -14.63 7.40
N ILE A 86 8.02 -14.21 6.55
CA ILE A 86 8.31 -13.73 5.19
C ILE A 86 9.12 -12.43 5.22
N LEU A 87 8.75 -11.50 6.11
CA LEU A 87 9.42 -10.21 6.28
C LEU A 87 10.86 -10.32 6.83
N GLU A 88 11.16 -11.41 7.54
CA GLU A 88 12.47 -11.67 8.16
C GLU A 88 13.37 -12.57 7.31
N ILE A 89 12.86 -13.16 6.23
CA ILE A 89 13.67 -13.87 5.23
C ILE A 89 14.51 -12.81 4.49
N LYS A 90 15.82 -12.84 4.77
CA LYS A 90 16.84 -12.02 4.09
C LYS A 90 17.36 -12.72 2.84
#